data_AF-A0A0G1UGM1-F1
#
_entry.id   AF-A0A0G1UGM1-F1
#
_cell.length_a   1.000
_cell.length_b   1.000
_cell.length_c   1.000
_cell.angle_alpha   90.00
_cell.angle_beta   90.00
_cell.angle_gamma   90.00
#
_symmetry.space_group_name_H-M   'P 1'
#
loop_
_entity.id
_entity.type
_entity.pdbx_description
1 polymer ?
#
loop_
_entity_poly.entity_id
_entity_poly.type
_entity_poly.pdbx_seq_one_letter_code
_entity_poly.pdbx_strand_id
1 'polypeptide(L)'
;MRHRGFAPLTILVVFLAIGATAGLAYYLGVSKRSPETPPAFPTPAISPKSACPLDAKVCPDGTSVGRAGSNCEFAPCPTPPPLTPTSLKPGWKEYRNTKYRFTISYPANFQALDDQENLYGWPNAVVLLYAGGQSYDLAVEVWNTKAEYEAKYKNAANLTVNEINGKFITLLNSNTKSEVDEIIATFAVVE
;
A
#
# COMPACT_ATOMS: atom_id res chain seq x y z
N MET A 1 -73.72 8.48 61.55
CA MET A 1 -72.87 9.19 60.56
C MET A 1 -71.89 8.19 59.94
N ARG A 2 -71.73 8.12 58.62
CA ARG A 2 -70.40 8.07 57.93
C ARG A 2 -70.46 7.84 56.41
N HIS A 3 -69.76 8.75 55.72
CA HIS A 3 -69.02 8.72 54.44
C HIS A 3 -69.48 7.83 53.28
N ARG A 4 -70.09 8.44 52.26
CA ARG A 4 -70.03 8.01 50.85
C ARG A 4 -70.04 9.24 49.93
N GLY A 5 -68.95 9.43 49.15
CA GLY A 5 -68.92 10.44 48.08
C GLY A 5 -67.53 11.03 47.74
N PHE A 6 -66.61 11.11 48.70
CA PHE A 6 -65.35 11.86 48.51
C PHE A 6 -64.11 11.02 48.22
N ALA A 7 -64.09 9.73 48.58
CA ALA A 7 -62.90 8.89 48.50
C ALA A 7 -62.26 8.75 47.09
N PRO A 8 -63.01 8.47 46.00
CA PRO A 8 -62.39 8.34 44.68
C PRO A 8 -61.91 9.70 44.13
N LEU A 9 -62.63 10.78 44.44
CA LEU A 9 -62.24 12.14 44.03
C LEU A 9 -60.96 12.59 44.75
N THR A 10 -60.84 12.30 46.06
CA THR A 10 -59.61 12.60 46.81
C THR A 10 -58.42 11.80 46.31
N ILE A 11 -58.61 10.53 45.94
CA ILE A 11 -57.53 9.69 45.41
C ILE A 11 -57.05 10.22 44.05
N LEU A 12 -57.97 10.59 43.15
CA LEU A 12 -57.63 11.14 41.84
C LEU A 12 -56.87 12.48 41.94
N VAL A 13 -57.29 13.36 42.85
CA VAL A 13 -56.61 14.64 43.09
C VAL A 13 -55.20 14.42 43.65
N VAL A 14 -55.02 13.44 44.55
CA VAL A 14 -53.69 13.09 45.08
C VAL A 14 -52.77 12.55 43.99
N PHE A 15 -53.25 11.67 43.10
CA PHE A 15 -52.43 11.17 41.99
C PHE A 15 -52.05 12.26 40.99
N LEU A 16 -52.95 13.20 40.68
CA LEU A 16 -52.64 14.35 39.83
C LEU A 16 -51.62 15.29 40.47
N ALA A 17 -51.71 15.53 41.78
CA ALA A 17 -50.73 16.31 42.52
C ALA A 17 -49.35 15.64 42.57
N ILE A 18 -49.29 14.31 42.75
CA ILE A 18 -48.03 13.55 42.72
C ILE A 18 -47.43 13.55 41.31
N GLY A 19 -48.25 13.38 40.27
CA GLY A 19 -47.79 13.45 38.88
C GLY A 19 -47.23 14.83 38.50
N ALA A 20 -47.91 15.90 38.91
CA ALA A 20 -47.46 17.27 38.66
C ALA A 20 -46.16 17.60 39.41
N THR A 21 -46.03 17.16 40.67
CA THR A 21 -44.81 17.39 41.47
C THR A 21 -43.62 16.59 40.95
N ALA A 22 -43.81 15.31 40.58
CA ALA A 22 -42.77 14.49 39.97
C ALA A 22 -42.34 15.03 38.59
N GLY A 23 -43.30 15.45 37.76
CA GLY A 23 -43.02 16.06 36.46
C GLY A 23 -42.24 17.37 36.56
N LEU A 24 -42.61 18.24 37.52
CA LEU A 24 -41.90 19.50 37.76
C LEU A 24 -40.48 19.25 38.30
N ALA A 25 -40.31 18.31 39.23
CA ALA A 25 -38.98 17.94 39.75
C ALA A 25 -38.08 17.36 38.64
N TYR A 26 -38.63 16.52 37.76
CA TYR A 26 -37.91 16.00 36.60
C TYR A 26 -37.52 17.12 35.62
N TYR A 27 -38.45 18.04 35.30
CA TYR A 27 -38.19 19.15 34.39
C TYR A 27 -37.11 20.10 34.91
N LEU A 28 -37.16 20.44 36.20
CA LEU A 28 -36.13 21.27 36.84
C LEU A 28 -34.79 20.53 36.97
N GLY A 29 -34.80 19.21 37.17
CA GLY A 29 -33.58 18.38 37.21
C GLY A 29 -32.88 18.23 35.87
N VAL A 30 -33.63 18.13 34.77
CA VAL A 30 -33.06 18.06 33.40
C VAL A 30 -32.54 19.42 32.94
N SER A 31 -33.19 20.54 33.28
CA SER A 31 -32.71 21.89 32.94
C SER A 31 -31.40 22.29 33.64
N LYS A 32 -30.98 21.57 34.69
CA LYS A 32 -29.70 21.81 35.38
C LYS A 32 -28.52 21.01 34.81
N ARG A 33 -28.73 20.16 33.81
CA ARG A 33 -27.63 19.52 33.09
C ARG A 33 -27.03 20.54 32.11
N SER A 34 -26.02 21.27 32.60
CA SER A 34 -25.11 22.01 31.73
C SER A 34 -24.53 21.03 30.70
N PRO A 35 -24.40 21.38 29.41
CA PRO A 35 -23.62 20.58 28.50
C PRO A 35 -22.22 20.45 29.09
N GLU A 36 -21.83 19.23 29.46
CA GLU A 36 -20.47 18.95 29.93
C GLU A 36 -19.52 19.44 28.84
N THR A 37 -18.89 20.57 29.12
CA THR A 37 -17.75 21.03 28.35
C THR A 37 -16.65 19.99 28.62
N PRO A 38 -16.10 19.32 27.59
CA PRO A 38 -15.01 18.38 27.78
C PRO A 38 -13.88 19.06 28.58
N PRO A 39 -13.21 18.36 29.50
CA PRO A 39 -12.13 18.95 30.28
C PRO A 39 -11.10 19.55 29.32
N ALA A 40 -10.87 20.85 29.45
CA ALA A 40 -9.83 21.55 28.72
C ALA A 40 -8.48 20.94 29.12
N PHE A 41 -7.93 20.12 28.24
CA PHE A 41 -6.53 19.72 28.33
C PHE A 41 -5.68 20.99 28.22
N PRO A 42 -4.69 21.20 29.10
CA PRO A 42 -3.79 22.34 28.98
C PRO A 42 -3.11 22.25 27.61
N THR A 43 -3.48 23.16 26.72
CA THR A 43 -2.87 23.27 25.41
C THR A 43 -1.42 23.68 25.65
N PRO A 44 -0.43 22.87 25.23
CA PRO A 44 0.93 23.36 25.18
C PRO A 44 0.90 24.56 24.23
N ALA A 45 1.58 25.64 24.59
CA ALA A 45 1.80 26.76 23.68
C ALA A 45 2.62 26.27 22.47
N ILE A 46 1.93 25.71 21.48
CA ILE A 46 2.50 25.37 20.19
C ILE A 46 2.70 26.70 19.48
N SER A 47 3.95 27.12 19.45
CA SER A 47 4.43 28.13 18.51
C SER A 47 3.86 27.82 17.12
N PRO A 48 3.39 28.80 16.33
CA PRO A 48 2.91 28.55 14.98
C PRO A 48 4.11 28.30 14.06
N LYS A 49 4.85 27.21 14.29
CA LYS A 49 5.77 26.67 13.32
C LYS A 49 4.98 25.71 12.45
N SER A 50 4.46 26.26 11.36
CA SER A 50 4.41 25.61 10.06
C SER A 50 3.95 24.15 10.09
N ALA A 51 2.66 23.92 10.37
CA ALA A 51 2.05 22.66 9.97
C ALA A 51 2.00 22.66 8.43
N CYS A 52 2.78 21.79 7.80
CA CYS A 52 2.71 21.62 6.35
C CYS A 52 1.42 20.87 5.96
N PRO A 53 0.88 21.13 4.76
CA PRO A 53 -0.25 20.36 4.25
C PRO A 53 0.06 18.86 4.25
N LEU A 54 -0.97 18.04 4.50
CA LEU A 54 -0.86 16.58 4.65
C LEU A 54 -0.96 15.83 3.30
N ASP A 55 -0.67 16.51 2.19
CA ASP A 55 -0.63 15.88 0.88
C ASP A 55 0.61 14.99 0.72
N ALA A 56 0.42 13.89 0.00
CA ALA A 56 1.44 12.92 -0.30
C ALA A 56 1.72 12.89 -1.80
N LYS A 57 2.99 12.83 -2.17
CA LYS A 57 3.47 12.56 -3.52
C LYS A 57 3.96 11.13 -3.59
N VAL A 58 3.51 10.39 -4.60
CA VAL A 58 4.01 9.04 -4.89
C VAL A 58 5.34 9.14 -5.62
N CYS A 59 6.34 8.41 -5.14
CA CYS A 59 7.67 8.29 -5.71
C CYS A 59 7.72 7.15 -6.74
N PRO A 60 8.71 7.13 -7.66
CA PRO A 60 8.84 6.08 -8.67
C PRO A 60 8.98 4.65 -8.10
N ASP A 61 9.43 4.53 -6.86
CA ASP A 61 9.53 3.28 -6.10
C ASP A 61 8.20 2.84 -5.44
N GLY A 62 7.13 3.64 -5.59
CA GLY A 62 5.82 3.41 -4.99
C GLY A 62 5.66 3.92 -3.57
N THR A 63 6.71 4.48 -2.94
CA THR A 63 6.60 5.09 -1.61
C THR A 63 5.89 6.45 -1.69
N SER A 64 5.41 6.94 -0.55
CA SER A 64 4.74 8.24 -0.45
C SER A 64 5.52 9.20 0.44
N VAL A 65 5.82 10.39 -0.08
CA VAL A 65 6.50 11.45 0.65
C VAL A 65 5.55 12.62 0.90
N GLY A 66 5.57 13.15 2.12
CA GLY A 66 4.81 14.35 2.50
C GLY A 66 5.61 15.64 2.32
N ARG A 67 4.95 16.77 2.56
CA ARG A 67 5.63 18.07 2.65
C ARG A 67 6.41 18.21 3.95
N ALA A 68 7.61 18.77 3.88
CA ALA A 68 8.50 19.00 5.00
C ALA A 68 9.33 20.29 4.81
N GLY A 69 10.04 20.71 5.86
CA GLY A 69 10.91 21.89 5.84
C GLY A 69 10.18 23.22 6.04
N SER A 70 10.95 24.32 6.06
CA SER A 70 10.42 25.66 6.34
C SER A 70 9.46 26.19 5.26
N ASN A 71 9.56 25.67 4.04
CA ASN A 71 8.74 26.08 2.89
C ASN A 71 7.64 25.07 2.54
N CYS A 72 7.49 23.98 3.30
CA CYS A 72 6.52 22.91 3.02
C CYS A 72 6.60 22.36 1.58
N GLU A 73 7.82 22.04 1.16
CA GLU A 73 8.07 21.36 -0.10
C GLU A 73 8.04 19.85 0.11
N PHE A 74 7.76 19.08 -0.95
CA PHE A 74 7.84 17.62 -0.84
C PHE A 74 9.26 17.22 -0.44
N ALA A 75 9.36 16.37 0.58
CA ALA A 75 10.63 15.71 0.88
C ALA A 75 11.14 15.00 -0.40
N PRO A 76 12.45 14.96 -0.63
CA PRO A 76 12.99 14.20 -1.74
C PRO A 76 12.55 12.74 -1.62
N CYS A 77 12.26 12.11 -2.76
CA CYS A 77 12.03 10.68 -2.78
C CYS A 77 13.26 9.96 -2.21
N PRO A 78 13.08 8.85 -1.47
CA PRO A 78 14.22 8.06 -1.02
C PRO A 78 15.05 7.68 -2.24
N THR A 79 16.31 8.11 -2.26
CA THR A 79 17.26 7.59 -3.24
C THR A 79 17.46 6.12 -2.90
N PRO A 80 17.29 5.19 -3.86
CA PRO A 80 17.65 3.80 -3.61
C PRO A 80 19.10 3.79 -3.11
N PRO A 81 19.39 3.12 -1.98
CA PRO A 81 20.74 3.10 -1.43
C PRO A 81 21.74 2.64 -2.51
N PRO A 82 22.98 3.17 -2.51
CA PRO A 82 24.03 2.66 -3.38
C PRO A 82 24.11 1.14 -3.20
N LEU A 83 24.18 0.42 -4.32
CA LEU A 83 24.19 -1.05 -4.37
C LEU A 83 25.37 -1.60 -3.56
N THR A 84 25.13 -1.73 -2.27
CA THR A 84 25.91 -2.55 -1.35
C THR A 84 25.31 -3.95 -1.40
N PRO A 85 26.10 -5.01 -1.10
CA PRO A 85 25.60 -6.38 -1.00
C PRO A 85 24.46 -6.58 0.02
N THR A 86 24.02 -5.52 0.69
CA THR A 86 22.92 -5.49 1.67
C THR A 86 21.53 -5.41 1.02
N SER A 87 21.39 -5.12 -0.29
CA SER A 87 20.08 -5.19 -0.99
C SER A 87 19.77 -6.57 -1.58
N LEU A 88 20.70 -7.52 -1.51
CA LEU A 88 20.46 -8.91 -1.88
C LEU A 88 19.96 -9.66 -0.63
N LYS A 89 18.81 -10.35 -0.73
CA LYS A 89 18.42 -11.32 0.31
C LYS A 89 19.63 -12.26 0.55
N PRO A 90 19.95 -12.67 1.80
CA PRO A 90 21.05 -13.59 2.04
C PRO A 90 20.94 -14.84 1.16
N GLY A 91 22.00 -15.13 0.40
CA GLY A 91 22.02 -16.27 -0.54
C GLY A 91 21.41 -16.00 -1.92
N TRP A 92 21.06 -14.76 -2.26
CA TRP A 92 20.68 -14.37 -3.61
C TRP A 92 21.87 -13.81 -4.39
N LYS A 93 21.84 -13.98 -5.71
CA LYS A 93 22.75 -13.43 -6.71
C LYS A 93 22.07 -12.28 -7.46
N GLU A 94 22.85 -11.42 -8.10
CA GLU A 94 22.36 -10.35 -8.96
C GLU A 94 22.77 -10.63 -10.41
N TYR A 95 21.82 -10.53 -11.34
CA TYR A 95 22.09 -10.41 -12.77
C TYR A 95 21.97 -8.95 -13.18
N ARG A 96 22.95 -8.46 -13.93
CA ARG A 96 23.00 -7.08 -14.43
C ARG A 96 23.15 -7.07 -15.94
N ASN A 97 22.25 -6.36 -16.60
CA ASN A 97 22.36 -6.09 -18.02
C ASN A 97 22.60 -4.59 -18.25
N THR A 98 23.84 -4.22 -18.59
CA THR A 98 24.22 -2.82 -18.83
C THR A 98 23.69 -2.30 -20.16
N LYS A 99 23.48 -3.17 -21.15
CA LYS A 99 22.94 -2.80 -22.48
C LYS A 99 21.50 -2.32 -22.39
N TYR A 100 20.66 -3.02 -21.62
CA TYR A 100 19.24 -2.72 -21.44
C TYR A 100 18.91 -2.11 -20.08
N ARG A 101 19.95 -1.73 -19.32
CA ARG A 101 19.87 -0.94 -18.10
C ARG A 101 18.93 -1.50 -17.04
N PHE A 102 19.06 -2.79 -16.75
CA PHE A 102 18.31 -3.41 -15.65
C PHE A 102 19.16 -4.34 -14.81
N THR A 103 18.69 -4.59 -13.60
CA THR A 103 19.16 -5.63 -12.69
C THR A 103 17.99 -6.49 -12.24
N ILE A 104 18.26 -7.75 -11.95
CA ILE A 104 17.31 -8.65 -11.31
C ILE A 104 18.05 -9.56 -10.34
N SER A 105 17.52 -9.75 -9.14
CA SER A 105 18.11 -10.63 -8.13
C SER A 105 17.40 -11.98 -8.12
N TYR A 106 18.14 -13.06 -7.86
CA TYR A 106 17.61 -14.42 -7.88
C TYR A 106 18.31 -15.34 -6.86
N PRO A 107 17.65 -16.39 -6.35
CA PRO A 107 18.26 -17.34 -5.42
C PRO A 107 19.51 -18.03 -6.00
N ALA A 108 20.52 -18.31 -5.18
CA ALA A 108 21.80 -18.86 -5.66
C ALA A 108 21.72 -20.23 -6.34
N ASN A 109 20.64 -21.00 -6.12
CA ASN A 109 20.35 -22.27 -6.79
C ASN A 109 19.87 -22.11 -8.24
N PHE A 110 19.53 -20.90 -8.68
CA PHE A 110 19.24 -20.63 -10.07
C PHE A 110 20.53 -20.30 -10.84
N GLN A 111 20.50 -20.65 -12.12
CA GLN A 111 21.47 -20.21 -13.12
C GLN A 111 20.85 -19.06 -13.92
N ALA A 112 21.64 -18.03 -14.20
CA ALA A 112 21.29 -17.00 -15.16
C ALA A 112 21.99 -17.33 -16.47
N LEU A 113 21.23 -17.77 -17.46
CA LEU A 113 21.73 -18.23 -18.75
C LEU A 113 21.55 -17.11 -19.77
N ASP A 114 22.64 -16.46 -20.16
CA ASP A 114 22.66 -15.29 -21.06
C ASP A 114 23.64 -15.42 -22.23
N ASP A 115 24.26 -16.58 -22.39
CA ASP A 115 25.13 -16.90 -23.52
C ASP A 115 24.35 -17.43 -24.73
N GLN A 116 25.03 -17.39 -25.89
CA GLN A 116 24.43 -17.75 -27.17
C GLN A 116 23.93 -19.19 -27.24
N GLU A 117 24.56 -20.13 -26.53
CA GLU A 117 24.18 -21.54 -26.58
C GLU A 117 22.85 -21.76 -25.85
N ASN A 118 22.71 -21.17 -24.66
CA ASN A 118 21.51 -21.30 -23.85
C ASN A 118 20.33 -20.48 -24.38
N LEU A 119 20.60 -19.34 -25.03
CA LEU A 119 19.57 -18.50 -25.65
C LEU A 119 19.12 -19.00 -27.02
N TYR A 120 19.65 -20.13 -27.50
CA TYR A 120 19.26 -20.70 -28.78
C TYR A 120 17.74 -20.94 -28.86
N GLY A 121 17.11 -20.48 -29.94
CA GLY A 121 15.66 -20.54 -30.13
C GLY A 121 14.87 -19.44 -29.44
N TRP A 122 15.53 -18.54 -28.70
CA TRP A 122 14.91 -17.37 -28.04
C TRP A 122 15.53 -16.06 -28.56
N PRO A 123 15.14 -15.59 -29.77
CA PRO A 123 15.84 -14.49 -30.44
C PRO A 123 15.76 -13.14 -29.70
N ASN A 124 14.78 -12.97 -28.81
CA ASN A 124 14.61 -11.75 -28.01
C ASN A 124 15.04 -11.94 -26.56
N ALA A 125 15.42 -13.15 -26.14
CA ALA A 125 15.85 -13.39 -24.76
C ALA A 125 17.20 -12.72 -24.49
N VAL A 126 17.30 -12.17 -23.28
CA VAL A 126 18.53 -11.59 -22.74
C VAL A 126 19.08 -12.39 -21.58
N VAL A 127 18.20 -13.03 -20.82
CA VAL A 127 18.57 -13.99 -19.77
C VAL A 127 17.41 -14.94 -19.52
N LEU A 128 17.72 -16.20 -19.29
CA LEU A 128 16.80 -17.24 -18.84
C LEU A 128 17.23 -17.70 -17.45
N LEU A 129 16.36 -17.59 -16.45
CA LEU A 129 16.65 -18.15 -15.13
C LEU A 129 16.18 -19.60 -15.04
N TYR A 130 17.06 -20.45 -14.53
CA TYR A 130 16.85 -21.90 -14.50
C TYR A 130 17.30 -22.52 -13.19
N ALA A 131 16.37 -23.17 -12.49
CA ALA A 131 16.62 -23.91 -11.24
C ALA A 131 16.65 -25.43 -11.44
N GLY A 132 16.62 -25.92 -12.69
CA GLY A 132 16.52 -27.34 -13.02
C GLY A 132 15.10 -27.75 -13.46
N GLY A 133 15.00 -28.84 -14.21
CA GLY A 133 13.73 -29.39 -14.68
C GLY A 133 13.63 -29.49 -16.20
N GLN A 134 12.42 -29.36 -16.73
CA GLN A 134 12.15 -29.48 -18.18
C GLN A 134 12.02 -28.14 -18.89
N SER A 135 11.86 -27.04 -18.16
CA SER A 135 11.68 -25.70 -18.71
C SER A 135 12.39 -24.66 -17.87
N TYR A 136 12.70 -23.52 -18.48
CA TYR A 136 13.15 -22.33 -17.76
C TYR A 136 12.06 -21.83 -16.80
N ASP A 137 12.47 -21.24 -15.68
CA ASP A 137 11.58 -20.73 -14.65
C ASP A 137 11.14 -19.30 -14.98
N LEU A 138 12.09 -18.45 -15.40
CA LEU A 138 11.86 -17.07 -15.84
C LEU A 138 12.50 -16.83 -17.20
N ALA A 139 11.74 -16.31 -18.15
CA ALA A 139 12.29 -15.78 -19.39
C ALA A 139 12.23 -14.25 -19.39
N VAL A 140 13.39 -13.61 -19.57
CA VAL A 140 13.49 -12.16 -19.75
C VAL A 140 13.80 -11.88 -21.22
N GLU A 141 12.87 -11.23 -21.91
CA GLU A 141 12.99 -10.89 -23.34
C GLU A 141 12.88 -9.38 -23.57
N VAL A 142 13.55 -8.87 -24.60
CA VAL A 142 13.54 -7.45 -24.98
C VAL A 142 12.94 -7.27 -26.37
N TRP A 143 12.04 -6.31 -26.50
CA TRP A 143 11.22 -6.10 -27.69
C TRP A 143 11.33 -4.67 -28.19
N ASN A 144 11.24 -4.51 -29.52
CA ASN A 144 11.28 -3.20 -30.16
C ASN A 144 9.92 -2.53 -30.18
N THR A 145 8.84 -3.31 -30.27
CA THR A 145 7.48 -2.78 -30.34
C THR A 145 6.55 -3.54 -29.40
N LYS A 146 5.52 -2.85 -28.93
CA LYS A 146 4.48 -3.43 -28.08
C LYS A 146 3.73 -4.57 -28.79
N ALA A 147 3.45 -4.40 -30.07
CA ALA A 147 2.71 -5.37 -30.87
C ALA A 147 3.43 -6.75 -30.97
N GLU A 148 4.77 -6.77 -30.99
CA GLU A 148 5.53 -8.01 -31.08
C GLU A 148 5.34 -8.90 -29.85
N TYR A 149 5.53 -8.35 -28.65
CA TYR A 149 5.42 -9.16 -27.43
C TYR A 149 3.96 -9.53 -27.14
N GLU A 150 3.01 -8.64 -27.42
CA GLU A 150 1.58 -8.93 -27.28
C GLU A 150 1.14 -10.03 -28.25
N ALA A 151 1.73 -10.09 -29.45
CA ALA A 151 1.44 -11.14 -30.41
C ALA A 151 1.99 -12.50 -29.96
N LYS A 152 3.17 -12.54 -29.31
CA LYS A 152 3.76 -13.78 -28.79
C LYS A 152 3.02 -14.29 -27.55
N TYR A 153 2.71 -13.41 -26.61
CA TYR A 153 2.18 -13.77 -25.30
C TYR A 153 0.69 -13.45 -25.15
N LYS A 154 -0.09 -13.67 -26.20
CA LYS A 154 -1.54 -13.46 -26.18
C LYS A 154 -2.15 -14.21 -25.00
N ASN A 155 -2.80 -13.47 -24.08
CA ASN A 155 -3.46 -13.99 -22.88
C ASN A 155 -2.53 -14.59 -21.81
N ALA A 156 -1.22 -14.30 -21.83
CA ALA A 156 -0.33 -14.71 -20.74
C ALA A 156 -0.69 -13.93 -19.45
N ALA A 157 -1.23 -14.63 -18.45
CA ALA A 157 -1.58 -14.05 -17.16
C ALA A 157 -0.35 -13.81 -16.25
N ASN A 158 0.78 -14.42 -16.60
CA ASN A 158 2.03 -14.52 -15.87
C ASN A 158 3.16 -13.70 -16.52
N LEU A 159 2.79 -12.62 -17.21
CA LEU A 159 3.70 -11.73 -17.93
C LEU A 159 3.78 -10.37 -17.22
N THR A 160 4.99 -9.98 -16.81
CA THR A 160 5.27 -8.62 -16.35
C THR A 160 6.01 -7.87 -17.46
N VAL A 161 5.71 -6.58 -17.67
CA VAL A 161 6.32 -5.78 -18.73
C VAL A 161 6.84 -4.47 -18.15
N ASN A 162 8.10 -4.16 -18.43
CA ASN A 162 8.75 -2.91 -18.07
C ASN A 162 9.18 -2.17 -19.34
N GLU A 163 8.97 -0.85 -19.40
CA GLU A 163 9.42 -0.02 -20.53
C GLU A 163 10.69 0.74 -20.14
N ILE A 164 11.77 0.56 -20.91
CA ILE A 164 13.07 1.20 -20.66
C ILE A 164 13.60 1.74 -21.99
N ASN A 165 13.81 3.06 -22.09
CA ASN A 165 14.39 3.73 -23.26
C ASN A 165 13.69 3.35 -24.59
N GLY A 166 12.36 3.25 -24.60
CA GLY A 166 11.58 2.89 -25.79
C GLY A 166 11.72 1.42 -26.22
N LYS A 167 12.19 0.54 -25.33
CA LYS A 167 12.17 -0.91 -25.46
C LYS A 167 11.20 -1.48 -24.42
N PHE A 168 10.60 -2.63 -24.73
CA PHE A 168 9.77 -3.36 -23.78
C PHE A 168 10.53 -4.59 -23.28
N ILE A 169 10.66 -4.73 -21.97
CA ILE A 169 11.28 -5.88 -21.32
C ILE A 169 10.18 -6.71 -20.69
N THR A 170 9.98 -7.91 -21.23
CA THR A 170 9.00 -8.86 -20.69
C THR A 170 9.66 -9.86 -19.78
N LEU A 171 9.02 -10.13 -18.65
CA LEU A 171 9.40 -11.14 -17.67
C LEU A 171 8.26 -12.16 -17.59
N LEU A 172 8.49 -13.34 -18.17
CA LEU A 172 7.51 -14.42 -18.18
C LEU A 172 7.82 -15.44 -17.08
N ASN A 173 6.95 -15.54 -16.08
CA ASN A 173 7.02 -16.60 -15.07
C ASN A 173 6.51 -17.92 -15.67
N SER A 174 7.37 -18.64 -16.39
CA SER A 174 7.00 -19.80 -17.22
C SER A 174 6.38 -20.96 -16.45
N ASN A 175 6.63 -21.08 -15.15
CA ASN A 175 6.15 -22.17 -14.32
C ASN A 175 5.08 -21.75 -13.29
N THR A 176 4.69 -20.47 -13.27
CA THR A 176 3.68 -19.88 -12.36
C THR A 176 4.00 -20.04 -10.86
N LYS A 177 5.26 -20.30 -10.50
CA LYS A 177 5.67 -20.43 -9.10
C LYS A 177 5.82 -19.06 -8.47
N SER A 178 5.35 -18.91 -7.23
CA SER A 178 5.48 -17.68 -6.45
C SER A 178 6.93 -17.26 -6.19
N GLU A 179 7.86 -18.22 -6.11
CA GLU A 179 9.30 -17.92 -5.99
C GLU A 179 9.80 -17.11 -7.20
N VAL A 180 9.29 -17.37 -8.39
CA VAL A 180 9.62 -16.62 -9.60
C VAL A 180 8.96 -15.23 -9.57
N ASP A 181 7.77 -15.10 -9.00
CA ASP A 181 7.16 -13.79 -8.79
C ASP A 181 7.98 -12.93 -7.82
N GLU A 182 8.57 -13.54 -6.78
CA GLU A 182 9.51 -12.85 -5.89
C GLU A 182 10.77 -12.40 -6.62
N ILE A 183 11.29 -13.20 -7.55
CA ILE A 183 12.42 -12.82 -8.42
C ILE A 183 12.04 -11.63 -9.30
N ILE A 184 10.88 -11.70 -9.97
CA ILE A 184 10.36 -10.62 -10.84
C ILE A 184 10.21 -9.32 -10.04
N ALA A 185 9.75 -9.39 -8.79
CA ALA A 185 9.60 -8.23 -7.92
C ALA A 185 10.94 -7.53 -7.58
N THR A 186 12.08 -8.19 -7.79
CA THR A 186 13.41 -7.56 -7.63
C THR A 186 13.93 -6.86 -8.89
N PHE A 187 13.17 -6.90 -9.99
CA PHE A 187 13.55 -6.20 -11.21
C PHE A 187 13.66 -4.70 -10.96
N ALA A 188 14.81 -4.12 -11.30
CA ALA A 188 15.06 -2.70 -11.13
C ALA A 188 15.73 -2.13 -12.37
N VAL A 189 15.35 -0.90 -12.73
CA VAL A 189 16.00 -0.13 -13.80
C VAL A 189 17.21 0.57 -13.20
N VAL A 190 18.35 0.54 -13.91
CA VAL A 190 19.58 1.22 -13.49
C VAL A 190 19.85 2.44 -14.39
N GLU A 191 20.28 3.55 -13.79
CA GLU A 191 20.56 4.79 -14.53
C GLU A 191 21.72 4.68 -15.51
#